data_AF-A0A2I0PHJ4-F1
#
_entry.id   AF-A0A2I0PHJ4-F1
#
_cell.length_a   1.000
_cell.length_b   1.000
_cell.length_c   1.000
_cell.angle_alpha   90.00
_cell.angle_beta   90.00
_cell.angle_gamma   90.00
#
_symmetry.space_group_name_H-M   'P 1'
#
loop_
_entity.id
_entity.type
_entity.pdbx_description
1 polymer ?
#
loop_
_entity_poly.entity_id
_entity_poly.type
_entity_poly.pdbx_seq_one_letter_code
_entity_poly.pdbx_strand_id
1 'polypeptide(L)'
;MEAEIRPVATVTGLYRGTFGGLEPLTKDTPLTLEEVRRNPIFYELELHPEQEDENLIIDVIYDNMAPMRLQDLMRGTDIPRGVRFWPDWFDVPPYREMRDFDGRRVYPRAPGIHTVRIRTARRKREQMGRARDFSPKNGGSTSPVFEFTITAGGADV
;
A
#
# COMPACT_ATOMS: atom_id res chain seq x y z
N MET A 1 20.21 22.94 16.76
CA MET A 1 19.92 22.44 15.40
C MET A 1 18.72 21.53 15.53
N GLU A 2 17.56 21.94 15.05
CA GLU A 2 16.46 20.99 14.85
C GLU A 2 16.94 19.98 13.81
N ALA A 3 17.01 18.70 14.18
CA ALA A 3 17.27 17.65 13.21
C ALA A 3 16.21 17.76 12.12
N GLU A 4 16.63 17.86 10.86
CA GLU A 4 15.72 17.95 9.72
C GLU A 4 14.80 16.72 9.76
N ILE A 5 13.51 16.93 10.00
CA ILE A 5 12.55 15.85 10.17
C ILE A 5 12.26 15.25 8.79
N ARG A 6 13.05 14.25 8.41
CA ARG A 6 12.89 13.51 7.16
C ARG A 6 12.13 12.20 7.35
N PRO A 7 11.34 11.77 6.36
CA PRO A 7 10.77 10.43 6.31
C PRO A 7 11.84 9.35 6.45
N VAL A 8 11.49 8.24 7.10
CA VAL A 8 12.34 7.04 7.09
C VAL A 8 12.21 6.26 5.79
N ALA A 9 11.05 6.33 5.15
CA ALA A 9 10.77 5.76 3.85
C ALA A 9 9.63 6.51 3.16
N THR A 10 9.70 6.64 1.84
CA THR A 10 8.66 7.18 0.98
C THR A 10 8.19 6.10 0.03
N VAL A 11 6.87 5.95 -0.16
CA VAL A 11 6.35 5.08 -1.22
C VAL A 11 6.30 5.88 -2.51
N THR A 12 7.01 5.39 -3.54
CA THR A 12 7.19 6.08 -4.81
C THR A 12 6.34 5.49 -5.94
N GLY A 13 5.94 4.23 -5.83
CA GLY A 13 5.17 3.57 -6.89
C GLY A 13 4.49 2.28 -6.47
N LEU A 14 3.54 1.86 -7.31
CA LEU A 14 2.90 0.55 -7.26
C LEU A 14 3.37 -0.29 -8.45
N TYR A 15 3.57 -1.58 -8.22
CA TYR A 15 4.04 -2.51 -9.23
C TYR A 15 3.25 -3.82 -9.17
N ARG A 16 3.00 -4.44 -10.33
CA ARG A 16 2.50 -5.81 -10.42
C ARG A 16 3.66 -6.78 -10.59
N GLY A 17 3.59 -7.92 -9.91
CA GLY A 17 4.46 -9.05 -10.20
C GLY A 17 4.07 -9.74 -11.51
N THR A 18 5.04 -10.01 -12.36
CA THR A 18 4.90 -10.81 -13.58
C THR A 18 5.98 -11.90 -13.60
N PHE A 19 5.92 -12.81 -14.58
CA PHE A 19 7.00 -13.78 -14.79
C PHE A 19 8.34 -13.10 -15.12
N GLY A 20 8.32 -11.92 -15.76
CA GLY A 20 9.50 -11.16 -16.14
C GLY A 20 10.04 -10.21 -15.07
N GLY A 21 9.38 -10.12 -13.91
CA GLY A 21 9.73 -9.19 -12.83
C GLY A 21 8.60 -8.21 -12.50
N LEU A 22 8.96 -6.99 -12.10
CA LEU A 22 8.02 -5.96 -11.66
C LEU A 22 7.68 -5.01 -12.81
N GLU A 23 6.40 -4.79 -13.04
CA GLU A 23 5.91 -3.80 -14.00
C GLU A 23 5.11 -2.71 -13.28
N PRO A 24 5.27 -1.42 -13.65
CA PRO A 24 4.50 -0.34 -13.05
C PRO A 24 3.00 -0.60 -13.13
N LEU A 25 2.31 -0.40 -12.02
CA LEU A 25 0.87 -0.54 -11.93
C LEU A 25 0.22 0.84 -11.89
N THR A 26 -0.48 1.17 -12.96
CA THR A 26 -1.16 2.44 -13.17
C THR A 26 -2.59 2.22 -13.64
N LYS A 27 -3.36 3.30 -13.79
CA LYS A 27 -4.70 3.27 -14.40
C LYS A 27 -4.70 2.75 -15.83
N ASP A 28 -3.63 3.04 -16.59
CA ASP A 28 -3.51 2.73 -18.02
C ASP A 28 -2.98 1.30 -18.26
N THR A 29 -2.52 0.62 -17.22
CA THR A 29 -2.04 -0.76 -17.23
C THR A 29 -2.92 -1.61 -16.32
N PRO A 30 -4.15 -1.96 -16.76
CA PRO A 30 -5.12 -2.64 -15.90
C PRO A 30 -4.68 -4.06 -15.54
N LEU A 31 -5.07 -4.49 -14.34
CA LEU A 31 -5.02 -5.89 -13.91
C LEU A 31 -6.31 -6.60 -14.28
N THR A 32 -6.20 -7.83 -14.75
CA THR A 32 -7.32 -8.77 -14.84
C THR A 32 -7.67 -9.33 -13.47
N LEU A 33 -8.89 -9.84 -13.32
CA LEU A 33 -9.29 -10.58 -12.10
C LEU A 33 -8.38 -11.79 -11.81
N GLU A 34 -7.84 -12.42 -12.85
CA GLU A 34 -6.92 -13.54 -12.70
C GLU A 34 -5.55 -13.10 -12.17
N GLU A 35 -5.00 -12.00 -12.69
CA GLU A 35 -3.75 -11.40 -12.19
C GLU A 35 -3.91 -10.97 -10.73
N VAL A 36 -5.03 -10.33 -10.36
CA VAL A 36 -5.31 -9.94 -8.96
C VAL A 36 -5.38 -11.15 -8.01
N ARG A 37 -5.73 -12.34 -8.53
CA ARG A 37 -5.77 -13.57 -7.73
C ARG A 37 -4.40 -14.24 -7.59
N ARG A 38 -3.49 -14.03 -8.54
CA ARG A 38 -2.24 -14.80 -8.65
C ARG A 38 -0.98 -13.99 -8.39
N ASN A 39 -1.00 -12.69 -8.65
CA ASN A 39 0.22 -11.88 -8.75
C ASN A 39 0.28 -10.80 -7.65
N PRO A 40 1.28 -10.82 -6.76
CA PRO A 40 1.48 -9.78 -5.75
C PRO A 40 1.51 -8.37 -6.36
N ILE A 41 0.87 -7.42 -5.68
CA ILE A 41 1.09 -5.99 -5.90
C ILE A 41 2.14 -5.54 -4.89
N PHE A 42 3.16 -4.86 -5.39
CA PHE A 42 4.30 -4.37 -4.63
C PHE A 42 4.25 -2.85 -4.47
N TYR A 43 4.67 -2.39 -3.30
CA TYR A 43 4.97 -0.98 -3.05
C TYR A 43 6.47 -0.76 -3.19
N GLU A 44 6.88 0.20 -4.02
CA GLU A 44 8.27 0.64 -4.04
C GLU A 44 8.50 1.63 -2.89
N LEU A 45 9.48 1.32 -2.06
CA LEU A 45 9.94 2.11 -0.93
C LEU A 45 11.30 2.73 -1.28
N GLU A 46 11.34 4.05 -1.34
CA GLU A 46 12.57 4.82 -1.28
C GLU A 46 12.94 4.98 0.20
N LEU A 47 14.00 4.29 0.62
CA LEU A 47 14.47 4.29 2.01
C LEU A 47 15.39 5.48 2.26
N HIS A 48 15.31 6.05 3.45
CA HIS A 48 16.25 7.08 3.87
C HIS A 48 17.64 6.47 4.04
N PRO A 49 18.69 7.01 3.39
CA PRO A 49 20.01 6.37 3.33
C PRO A 49 20.66 6.18 4.71
N GLU A 50 20.43 7.12 5.64
CA GLU A 50 20.98 7.03 7.00
C GLU A 50 20.09 6.26 7.99
N GLN A 51 18.91 5.78 7.55
CA GLN A 51 17.92 5.11 8.41
C GLN A 51 17.37 3.82 7.77
N GLU A 52 18.07 3.27 6.78
CA GLU A 52 17.66 2.07 6.05
C GLU A 52 17.59 0.80 6.93
N ASP A 53 18.31 0.83 8.06
CA ASP A 53 18.37 -0.24 9.06
C ASP A 53 17.15 -0.28 10.02
N GLU A 54 16.25 0.70 9.93
CA GLU A 54 15.07 0.76 10.77
C GLU A 54 13.98 -0.20 10.27
N ASN A 55 13.32 -0.89 11.20
CA ASN A 55 12.10 -1.63 10.87
C ASN A 55 10.98 -0.61 10.61
N LEU A 56 10.09 -0.93 9.69
CA LEU A 56 9.03 -0.02 9.27
C LEU A 56 7.65 -0.54 9.68
N ILE A 57 6.74 0.41 9.88
CA ILE A 57 5.31 0.17 9.94
C ILE A 57 4.66 0.75 8.69
N ILE A 58 3.74 0.00 8.08
CA ILE A 58 2.93 0.50 6.96
C ILE A 58 1.44 0.40 7.22
N ASP A 59 0.69 1.46 6.95
CA ASP A 59 -0.77 1.38 6.89
C ASP A 59 -1.23 1.64 5.46
N VAL A 60 -2.13 0.80 4.96
CA VAL A 60 -2.79 0.99 3.67
C VAL A 60 -4.14 1.62 3.89
N ILE A 61 -4.36 2.72 3.19
CA ILE A 61 -5.64 3.40 3.10
C ILE A 61 -6.16 3.11 1.69
N TYR A 62 -7.31 2.44 1.60
CA TYR A 62 -7.82 1.89 0.35
C TYR A 62 -9.31 2.18 0.11
N ASP A 63 -9.67 2.39 -1.15
CA ASP A 63 -11.05 2.56 -1.66
C ASP A 63 -11.14 2.07 -3.12
N ASN A 64 -12.27 1.49 -3.54
CA ASN A 64 -12.57 1.17 -4.95
C ASN A 64 -13.50 2.18 -5.63
N MET A 65 -13.79 3.30 -4.97
CA MET A 65 -14.57 4.40 -5.51
C MET A 65 -13.63 5.52 -5.94
N ALA A 66 -13.29 5.56 -7.22
CA ALA A 66 -12.53 6.68 -7.78
C ALA A 66 -13.33 8.00 -7.74
N PRO A 67 -12.65 9.17 -7.63
CA PRO A 67 -11.21 9.36 -7.47
C PRO A 67 -10.75 9.56 -6.00
N MET A 68 -11.64 9.43 -5.01
CA MET A 68 -11.36 9.24 -3.56
C MET A 68 -12.67 9.30 -2.72
N ARG A 69 -12.90 8.38 -1.76
CA ARG A 69 -13.14 8.73 -0.33
C ARG A 69 -12.64 7.65 0.64
N LEU A 70 -11.51 7.97 1.25
CA LEU A 70 -10.76 7.09 2.14
C LEU A 70 -10.97 7.42 3.64
N GLN A 71 -11.72 6.55 4.33
CA GLN A 71 -11.33 5.89 5.60
C GLN A 71 -12.21 4.62 5.67
N ASP A 72 -11.68 3.43 5.42
CA ASP A 72 -11.24 2.59 6.52
C ASP A 72 -9.81 2.06 6.36
N LEU A 73 -9.16 1.98 7.51
CA LEU A 73 -7.74 1.72 7.68
C LEU A 73 -7.47 0.22 7.69
N MET A 74 -6.71 -0.29 6.72
CA MET A 74 -6.03 -1.55 6.96
C MET A 74 -4.84 -1.26 7.88
N ARG A 75 -5.06 -1.48 9.19
CA ARG A 75 -4.00 -1.41 10.20
C ARG A 75 -2.97 -2.45 9.84
N GLY A 76 -1.83 -1.96 9.37
CA GLY A 76 -1.03 -2.75 8.48
C GLY A 76 0.16 -3.44 9.11
N THR A 77 1.01 -3.81 8.19
CA THR A 77 2.02 -4.84 8.31
C THR A 77 3.34 -4.25 8.80
N ASP A 78 4.11 -5.03 9.54
CA ASP A 78 5.48 -4.64 9.89
C ASP A 78 6.40 -5.08 8.76
N ILE A 79 7.18 -4.14 8.23
CA ILE A 79 8.13 -4.43 7.16
C ILE A 79 9.53 -4.50 7.78
N PRO A 80 10.29 -5.58 7.52
CA PRO A 80 11.70 -5.64 7.89
C PRO A 80 12.51 -4.50 7.27
N ARG A 81 13.59 -4.12 7.95
CA ARG A 81 14.56 -3.14 7.42
C ARG A 81 15.12 -3.51 6.04
N GLY A 82 15.53 -2.50 5.26
CA GLY A 82 16.20 -2.68 3.96
C GLY A 82 15.31 -3.18 2.82
N VAL A 83 14.00 -3.32 3.01
CA VAL A 83 13.08 -3.77 1.96
C VAL A 83 12.72 -2.62 1.03
N ARG A 84 13.07 -2.75 -0.25
CA ARG A 84 12.70 -1.80 -1.31
C ARG A 84 11.34 -2.10 -1.96
N PHE A 85 10.96 -3.37 -2.10
CA PHE A 85 9.68 -3.76 -2.70
C PHE A 85 8.91 -4.67 -1.75
N TRP A 86 7.75 -4.24 -1.29
CA TRP A 86 6.95 -4.99 -0.31
C TRP A 86 5.63 -5.50 -0.90
N PRO A 87 5.34 -6.81 -0.86
CA PRO A 87 4.08 -7.38 -1.33
C PRO A 87 3.02 -7.35 -0.23
N ASP A 88 2.06 -6.43 -0.31
CA ASP A 88 1.09 -6.23 0.79
C ASP A 88 -0.37 -6.48 0.40
N TRP A 89 -0.73 -6.30 -0.88
CA TRP A 89 -2.13 -6.29 -1.31
C TRP A 89 -2.86 -7.64 -1.12
N PHE A 90 -2.11 -8.73 -0.89
CA PHE A 90 -2.65 -10.09 -0.85
C PHE A 90 -3.20 -10.52 0.50
N ASP A 91 -2.88 -9.81 1.58
CA ASP A 91 -3.41 -10.11 2.91
C ASP A 91 -4.82 -9.57 3.13
N VAL A 92 -5.40 -8.88 2.13
CA VAL A 92 -6.82 -8.54 2.13
C VAL A 92 -7.61 -9.78 1.72
N PRO A 93 -8.30 -10.45 2.67
CA PRO A 93 -8.97 -11.70 2.36
C PRO A 93 -10.08 -11.43 1.34
N PRO A 94 -10.22 -12.29 0.30
CA PRO A 94 -11.22 -12.09 -0.76
C PRO A 94 -12.67 -12.02 -0.24
N TYR A 95 -12.90 -12.50 0.98
CA TYR A 95 -14.21 -12.53 1.64
C TYR A 95 -14.31 -11.65 2.88
N ARG A 96 -13.27 -10.86 3.20
CA ARG A 96 -13.37 -9.93 4.33
C ARG A 96 -14.29 -8.80 3.91
N GLU A 97 -15.43 -8.69 4.58
CA GLU A 97 -16.30 -7.53 4.42
C GLU A 97 -15.51 -6.29 4.82
N MET A 98 -15.18 -5.45 3.83
CA MET A 98 -14.64 -4.12 4.04
C MET A 98 -15.75 -3.11 3.84
N ARG A 99 -15.70 -2.02 4.59
CA ARG A 99 -16.63 -0.90 4.47
C ARG A 99 -15.87 0.37 4.13
N ASP A 100 -16.46 1.21 3.29
CA ASP A 100 -15.93 2.55 3.03
C ASP A 100 -16.32 3.50 4.18
N PHE A 101 -15.93 4.77 4.05
CA PHE A 101 -16.22 5.81 5.03
C PHE A 101 -17.73 6.00 5.29
N ASP A 102 -18.56 5.69 4.30
CA ASP A 102 -20.02 5.79 4.39
C ASP A 102 -20.67 4.46 4.83
N GLY A 103 -19.87 3.45 5.18
CA GLY A 103 -20.32 2.13 5.62
C GLY A 103 -20.72 1.17 4.50
N ARG A 104 -20.48 1.51 3.24
CA ARG A 104 -20.82 0.68 2.07
C ARG A 104 -19.82 -0.44 1.89
N ARG A 105 -20.28 -1.61 1.43
CA ARG A 105 -19.41 -2.76 1.19
C ARG A 105 -18.44 -2.49 0.04
N VAL A 106 -17.16 -2.67 0.32
CA VAL A 106 -16.03 -2.52 -0.60
C VAL A 106 -15.48 -3.92 -0.90
N TYR A 107 -15.15 -4.16 -2.16
CA TYR A 107 -14.55 -5.42 -2.60
C TYR A 107 -13.15 -5.14 -3.19
N PRO A 108 -12.08 -5.39 -2.42
CA PRO A 108 -10.66 -5.15 -2.77
C PRO A 108 -10.17 -5.74 -4.09
N ARG A 109 -10.92 -6.68 -4.65
CA ARG A 109 -10.57 -7.41 -5.88
C ARG A 109 -11.64 -7.26 -6.96
N ALA A 110 -12.63 -6.39 -6.76
CA ALA A 110 -13.68 -6.18 -7.76
C ALA A 110 -13.16 -5.34 -8.94
N PRO A 111 -13.74 -5.51 -10.15
CA PRO A 111 -13.47 -4.62 -11.26
C PRO A 111 -13.81 -3.16 -10.92
N GLY A 112 -13.00 -2.23 -11.41
CA GLY A 112 -13.14 -0.79 -11.13
C GLY A 112 -11.79 -0.10 -11.04
N ILE A 113 -11.83 1.20 -10.74
CA ILE A 113 -10.63 1.98 -10.41
C ILE A 113 -10.43 1.95 -8.90
N HIS A 114 -9.22 1.61 -8.49
CA HIS A 114 -8.81 1.47 -7.10
C HIS A 114 -7.92 2.63 -6.73
N THR A 115 -8.17 3.20 -5.56
CA THR A 115 -7.43 4.34 -5.02
C THR A 115 -6.71 3.91 -3.75
N VAL A 116 -5.41 4.17 -3.69
CA VAL A 116 -4.56 3.74 -2.59
C VAL A 116 -3.70 4.88 -2.09
N ARG A 117 -3.59 4.99 -0.78
CA ARG A 117 -2.57 5.78 -0.10
C ARG A 117 -1.90 4.94 0.96
N ILE A 118 -0.58 5.07 1.07
CA ILE A 118 0.21 4.29 2.02
C ILE A 118 0.88 5.25 2.99
N ARG A 119 0.82 4.91 4.26
CA ARG A 119 1.59 5.59 5.30
C ARG A 119 2.73 4.70 5.73
N THR A 120 3.91 5.30 5.90
CA THR A 120 5.12 4.64 6.38
C THR A 120 5.60 5.37 7.63
N ALA A 121 6.20 4.66 8.58
CA ALA A 121 6.94 5.25 9.69
C ALA A 121 7.87 4.20 10.32
N ARG A 122 8.65 4.60 11.31
CA ARG A 122 9.52 3.68 12.06
C ARG A 122 8.70 2.79 12.98
N ARG A 123 9.06 1.51 13.06
CA ARG A 123 8.59 0.57 14.08
C ARG A 123 9.41 0.76 15.35
N LYS A 124 8.89 1.53 16.31
CA LYS A 124 9.50 1.62 17.64
C LYS A 124 9.14 0.40 18.48
N ARG A 125 10.13 -0.18 19.15
CA ARG A 125 9.93 -1.30 20.10
C ARG A 125 8.92 -0.93 21.20
N GLU A 126 8.94 0.33 21.64
CA GLU A 126 8.02 0.91 22.63
C GLU A 126 6.56 1.04 22.13
N GLN A 127 6.33 0.89 20.82
CA GLN A 127 5.01 0.93 20.19
C GLN A 127 4.45 -0.47 19.91
N MET A 128 5.19 -1.54 20.22
CA MET A 128 4.66 -2.90 20.09
C MET A 128 3.44 -3.09 21.01
N GLY A 129 2.28 -3.40 20.43
CA GLY A 129 1.01 -3.52 21.15
C GLY A 129 0.29 -2.19 21.45
N ARG A 130 0.80 -1.05 20.96
CA ARG A 130 0.18 0.28 21.08
C ARG A 130 -0.32 0.79 19.73
N ALA A 131 -0.98 1.95 19.74
CA ALA A 131 -1.33 2.65 18.52
C ALA A 131 -0.07 2.98 17.69
N ARG A 132 -0.14 2.72 16.39
CA ARG A 132 0.93 3.01 15.42
C ARG A 132 1.05 4.52 15.22
N ASP A 133 2.27 5.03 15.19
CA ASP A 133 2.58 6.46 15.08
C ASP A 133 3.17 6.77 13.70
N PHE A 134 2.37 7.44 12.87
CA PHE A 134 2.78 7.90 11.54
C PHE A 134 3.11 9.39 11.51
N SER A 135 3.38 10.01 12.66
CA SER A 135 3.73 11.43 12.71
C SER A 135 5.11 11.68 12.08
N PRO A 136 5.36 12.88 11.54
CA PRO A 136 6.69 13.26 11.05
C PRO A 136 7.79 13.04 12.10
N LYS A 137 7.48 13.26 13.39
CA LYS A 137 8.40 13.01 14.51
C LYS A 137 8.87 11.55 14.61
N ASN A 138 8.12 10.60 14.06
CA ASN A 138 8.49 9.19 13.97
C ASN A 138 9.07 8.81 12.59
N GLY A 139 9.51 9.80 11.80
CA GLY A 139 9.90 9.60 10.41
C GLY A 139 8.72 9.25 9.51
N GLY A 140 7.50 9.61 9.92
CA GLY A 140 6.29 9.27 9.20
C GLY A 140 6.16 9.99 7.86
N SER A 141 5.62 9.28 6.87
CA SER A 141 5.28 9.82 5.56
C SER A 141 3.96 9.26 5.06
N THR A 142 3.34 9.98 4.15
CA THR A 142 2.16 9.53 3.40
C THR A 142 2.48 9.67 1.93
N SER A 143 2.25 8.60 1.18
CA SER A 143 2.45 8.57 -0.27
C SER A 143 1.52 9.54 -1.01
N PRO A 144 1.84 9.88 -2.27
CA PRO A 144 0.83 10.33 -3.22
C PRO A 144 -0.36 9.36 -3.28
N VAL A 145 -1.47 9.83 -3.82
CA VAL A 145 -2.58 8.94 -4.20
C VAL A 145 -2.16 8.16 -5.43
N PHE A 146 -2.25 6.83 -5.35
CA PHE A 146 -2.07 5.96 -6.50
C PHE A 146 -3.43 5.46 -6.98
N GLU A 147 -3.59 5.40 -8.30
CA GLU A 147 -4.76 4.83 -8.96
C GLU A 147 -4.33 3.67 -9.84
N PHE A 148 -5.09 2.57 -9.78
CA PHE A 148 -4.93 1.46 -10.70
C PHE A 148 -6.28 0.84 -11.06
N THR A 149 -6.34 0.13 -12.19
CA THR A 149 -7.59 -0.42 -12.70
C THR A 149 -7.60 -1.94 -12.57
N ILE A 150 -8.71 -2.52 -12.11
CA ILE A 150 -9.02 -3.94 -12.25
C ILE A 150 -10.13 -4.09 -13.28
N THR A 151 -9.96 -4.95 -14.28
CA THR A 151 -10.96 -5.24 -15.30
C THR A 151 -11.62 -6.59 -15.05
N ALA A 152 -12.89 -6.70 -15.44
CA ALA A 152 -13.66 -7.95 -15.34
C ALA A 152 -13.18 -9.04 -16.32
N GLY A 153 -12.34 -8.68 -17.30
CA GLY A 153 -11.86 -9.60 -18.33
C GLY A 153 -10.88 -10.61 -17.77
N GLY A 154 -11.17 -11.90 -17.96
CA GLY A 154 -10.12 -12.90 -18.15
C GLY A 154 -9.63 -12.81 -19.59
N ALA A 155 -8.35 -13.05 -19.82
CA ALA A 155 -7.83 -13.12 -21.18
C ALA A 155 -8.55 -14.24 -21.95
N ASP A 156 -9.43 -13.86 -22.88
CA ASP A 156 -9.61 -14.62 -24.12
C ASP A 156 -8.61 -14.05 -25.13
N VAL A 157 -7.35 -14.51 -25.07
CA VAL A 157 -6.53 -14.86 -26.25
C VAL A 157 -5.39 -15.80 -25.85
#